data_AF-A0A6S7FTF7-F1
#
_entry.id   AF-A0A6S7FTF7-F1
#
_cell.length_a   1.000
_cell.length_b   1.000
_cell.length_c   1.000
_cell.angle_alpha   90.00
_cell.angle_beta   90.00
_cell.angle_gamma   90.00
#
_symmetry.space_group_name_H-M   'P 1'
#
loop_
_entity.id
_entity.type
_entity.pdbx_description
1 polymer ?
#
loop_
_entity_poly.entity_id
_entity_poly.type
_entity_poly.pdbx_seq_one_letter_code
_entity_poly.pdbx_strand_id
1 'polypeptide(L)'
;MSALPDGGEKQQRLKSLNHMVDYCMIPSCRKSQLVRYFDGASSSSCNERCDVCKQSPNPPLNGTEHARSVVACVQSMIKIDSNVSVKYLALTYRGSRSKEIVNEGYVNAQNHGSGSKDFNSKTMYKFIHLLITGGILQEKLRTVSDTKTTPLLVLGEKASQVLERDFKFVYYK
;
A
#
# COMPACT_ATOMS: atom_id res chain seq x y z
N MET A 1 14.39 -26.75 15.57
CA MET A 1 13.92 -25.59 14.79
C MET A 1 13.39 -26.11 13.47
N SER A 2 12.10 -26.44 13.44
CA SER A 2 11.46 -27.09 12.30
C SER A 2 11.37 -26.10 11.14
N ALA A 3 12.01 -26.44 10.02
CA ALA A 3 11.79 -25.78 8.75
C ALA A 3 10.27 -25.78 8.44
N LEU A 4 9.74 -24.61 8.08
CA LEU A 4 8.32 -24.42 7.78
C LEU A 4 7.94 -25.27 6.54
N PRO A 5 6.89 -26.10 6.60
CA PRO A 5 6.46 -26.91 5.47
C PRO A 5 5.81 -26.08 4.36
N ASP A 6 5.96 -26.63 3.16
CA ASP A 6 5.80 -26.10 1.80
C ASP A 6 4.47 -25.39 1.47
N GLY A 7 4.56 -24.16 0.96
CA GLY A 7 3.58 -23.50 0.10
C GLY A 7 2.23 -23.09 0.72
N GLY A 8 1.37 -24.07 1.01
CA GLY A 8 -0.05 -23.86 1.32
C GLY A 8 -0.31 -23.21 2.68
N GLU A 9 0.35 -23.68 3.73
CA GLU A 9 0.18 -23.13 5.08
C GLU A 9 0.74 -21.70 5.17
N LYS A 10 1.89 -21.45 4.52
CA LYS A 10 2.46 -20.11 4.40
C LYS A 10 1.50 -19.16 3.71
N GLN A 11 0.86 -19.60 2.62
CA GLN A 11 -0.09 -18.79 1.89
C GLN A 11 -1.37 -18.51 2.70
N GLN A 12 -1.84 -19.49 3.47
CA GLN A 12 -2.95 -19.30 4.40
C GLN A 12 -2.62 -18.25 5.48
N ARG A 13 -1.43 -18.34 6.09
CA ARG A 13 -0.96 -17.37 7.10
C ARG A 13 -0.84 -15.95 6.51
N LEU A 14 -0.33 -15.83 5.29
CA LEU A 14 -0.26 -14.54 4.57
C LEU A 14 -1.65 -13.97 4.26
N LYS A 15 -2.61 -14.81 3.85
CA LYS A 15 -4.00 -14.38 3.64
C LYS A 15 -4.62 -13.85 4.94
N SER A 16 -4.44 -14.54 6.07
CA SER A 16 -4.92 -14.07 7.38
C SER A 16 -4.28 -12.74 7.78
N LEU A 17 -2.98 -12.56 7.52
CA LEU A 17 -2.30 -11.30 7.78
C LEU A 17 -2.88 -10.15 6.93
N ASN A 18 -3.08 -10.39 5.64
CA ASN A 18 -3.67 -9.40 4.73
C ASN A 18 -5.10 -9.01 5.15
N HIS A 19 -5.92 -9.97 5.61
CA HIS A 19 -7.23 -9.66 6.19
C HIS A 19 -7.15 -8.70 7.38
N MET A 20 -6.12 -8.81 8.23
CA MET A 20 -5.93 -7.87 9.34
C MET A 20 -5.50 -6.48 8.86
N VAL A 21 -4.71 -6.40 7.79
CA VAL A 21 -4.37 -5.12 7.14
C VAL A 21 -5.62 -4.45 6.58
N ASP A 22 -6.45 -5.21 5.87
CA ASP A 22 -7.72 -4.75 5.31
C ASP A 22 -8.67 -4.29 6.42
N TYR A 23 -8.76 -5.07 7.51
CA TYR A 23 -9.56 -4.71 8.69
C TYR A 23 -9.17 -3.36 9.26
N CYS A 24 -7.89 -2.97 9.23
CA CYS A 24 -7.43 -1.67 9.69
C CYS A 24 -7.70 -0.55 8.68
N MET A 25 -7.51 -0.82 7.38
CA MET A 25 -7.48 0.21 6.34
C MET A 25 -8.82 0.51 5.68
N ILE A 26 -9.71 -0.48 5.54
CA ILE A 26 -10.97 -0.32 4.81
C ILE A 26 -12.00 0.41 5.72
N PRO A 27 -12.56 1.55 5.27
CA PRO A 27 -13.54 2.32 6.04
C PRO A 27 -14.94 1.71 5.90
N SER A 28 -15.08 0.44 6.29
CA SER A 28 -16.37 -0.23 6.40
C SER A 28 -16.63 -0.61 7.86
N CYS A 29 -17.90 -0.85 8.20
CA CYS A 29 -18.30 -1.18 9.57
C CYS A 29 -17.42 -2.32 10.15
N ARG A 30 -16.63 -2.02 11.20
CA ARG A 30 -15.70 -2.99 11.80
C ARG A 30 -16.41 -4.27 12.24
N LYS A 31 -17.63 -4.15 12.76
CA LYS A 31 -18.43 -5.30 13.18
C LYS A 31 -18.78 -6.21 12.00
N SER A 32 -19.18 -5.63 10.87
CA SER A 32 -19.47 -6.41 9.65
C SER A 32 -18.20 -7.08 9.11
N GLN A 33 -17.06 -6.39 9.12
CA GLN A 33 -15.78 -6.97 8.73
C GLN A 33 -15.41 -8.20 9.58
N LEU A 34 -15.52 -8.10 10.91
CA LEU A 34 -15.26 -9.22 11.82
C LEU A 34 -16.23 -10.39 11.62
N VAL A 35 -17.53 -10.11 11.45
CA VAL A 35 -18.53 -11.16 11.22
C VAL A 35 -18.25 -11.91 9.91
N ARG A 36 -17.92 -11.18 8.83
CA ARG A 36 -17.56 -11.78 7.53
C ARG A 36 -16.29 -12.61 7.59
N TYR A 37 -15.29 -12.21 8.38
CA TYR A 37 -14.05 -12.98 8.53
C TYR A 37 -14.28 -14.37 9.14
N PHE A 38 -15.27 -14.52 10.01
CA PHE A 38 -15.68 -15.80 10.61
C PHE A 38 -16.88 -16.44 9.90
N ASP A 39 -17.04 -16.19 8.60
CA ASP A 39 -18.10 -16.75 7.74
C ASP A 39 -19.55 -16.50 8.22
N GLY A 40 -19.75 -15.46 9.03
CA GLY A 40 -21.07 -15.04 9.47
C GLY A 40 -21.78 -14.19 8.41
N ALA A 41 -23.10 -14.33 8.29
CA ALA A 41 -23.91 -13.41 7.51
C ALA A 41 -24.07 -12.07 8.27
N SER A 42 -23.60 -10.97 7.68
CA SER A 42 -23.85 -9.62 8.19
C SER A 42 -24.92 -8.92 7.35
N SER A 43 -26.05 -8.55 7.94
CA SER A 43 -27.17 -7.92 7.24
C SER A 43 -27.19 -6.38 7.32
N SER A 44 -26.41 -5.75 8.21
CA SER A 44 -26.40 -4.28 8.36
C SER A 44 -25.15 -3.73 9.06
N SER A 45 -24.91 -2.42 8.92
CA SER A 45 -23.91 -1.69 9.69
C SER A 45 -24.29 -1.64 11.18
N CYS A 46 -23.31 -1.55 12.08
CA CYS A 46 -23.55 -1.54 13.52
C CYS A 46 -24.05 -0.19 14.08
N ASN A 47 -24.59 0.67 13.22
CA ASN A 47 -25.02 2.04 13.51
C ASN A 47 -23.90 2.87 14.12
N GLU A 48 -23.77 2.99 15.45
CA GLU A 48 -22.73 3.84 16.06
C GLU A 48 -21.83 3.06 17.04
N ARG A 49 -21.73 1.74 16.87
CA ARG A 49 -20.98 0.88 17.81
C ARG A 49 -19.50 0.68 17.46
N CYS A 50 -19.02 1.19 16.33
CA CYS A 50 -17.59 1.17 15.97
C CYS A 50 -17.08 2.54 15.54
N ASP A 51 -15.77 2.72 15.54
CA ASP A 51 -15.06 3.95 15.12
C ASP A 51 -15.50 4.43 13.73
N VAL A 52 -15.58 3.52 12.76
CA VAL A 52 -15.95 3.86 11.37
C VAL A 52 -17.38 4.37 11.28
N CYS A 53 -18.33 3.74 11.98
CA CYS A 53 -19.72 4.15 11.89
C CYS A 53 -20.08 5.32 12.83
N LYS A 54 -19.24 5.61 13.84
CA LYS A 54 -19.31 6.85 14.62
C LYS A 54 -18.78 8.07 13.87
N GLN A 55 -17.91 7.86 12.88
CA GLN A 55 -17.41 8.94 12.05
C GLN A 55 -18.40 9.22 10.92
N SER A 56 -18.70 10.51 10.68
CA SER A 56 -19.39 10.90 9.44
C SER A 56 -18.55 10.43 8.25
N PRO A 57 -19.17 9.86 7.18
CA PRO A 57 -18.42 9.36 6.05
C PRO A 57 -17.62 10.49 5.41
N ASN A 58 -16.29 10.41 5.49
CA ASN A 58 -15.42 11.30 4.73
C ASN A 58 -15.76 11.15 3.24
N PRO A 59 -15.91 12.24 2.48
CA PRO A 59 -16.19 12.13 1.07
C PRO A 59 -15.03 11.38 0.38
N PRO A 60 -15.33 10.50 -0.58
CA PRO A 60 -14.31 9.82 -1.35
C PRO A 60 -13.38 10.83 -2.03
N LEU A 61 -12.07 10.67 -1.85
CA LEU A 61 -11.06 11.47 -2.52
C LEU A 61 -10.63 10.76 -3.80
N ASN A 62 -10.54 11.52 -4.89
CA ASN A 62 -9.95 11.02 -6.12
C ASN A 62 -8.42 11.01 -5.98
N GLY A 63 -7.84 9.82 -5.90
CA GLY A 63 -6.39 9.62 -5.81
C GLY A 63 -5.75 9.18 -7.12
N THR A 64 -6.47 9.20 -8.24
CA THR A 64 -6.03 8.63 -9.53
C THR A 64 -4.74 9.25 -10.04
N GLU A 65 -4.64 10.58 -10.04
CA GLU A 65 -3.44 11.29 -10.51
C GLU A 65 -2.23 11.00 -9.62
N HIS A 66 -2.43 10.92 -8.31
CA HIS A 66 -1.37 10.52 -7.39
C HIS A 66 -0.98 9.05 -7.58
N ALA A 67 -1.94 8.15 -7.81
CA ALA A 67 -1.67 6.75 -8.09
C ALA A 67 -0.83 6.58 -9.36
N ARG A 68 -1.19 7.27 -10.45
CA ARG A 68 -0.42 7.31 -11.71
C ARG A 68 1.00 7.83 -11.50
N SER A 69 1.12 8.94 -10.79
CA SER A 69 2.40 9.57 -10.49
C SER A 69 3.30 8.68 -9.63
N VAL A 70 2.72 7.98 -8.65
CA VAL A 70 3.42 7.01 -7.79
C VAL A 70 3.87 5.80 -8.61
N VAL A 71 3.02 5.24 -9.48
CA VAL A 71 3.40 4.12 -10.36
C VAL A 71 4.56 4.51 -11.26
N ALA A 72 4.52 5.69 -11.89
CA ALA A 72 5.61 6.21 -12.70
C ALA A 72 6.89 6.47 -11.87
N CYS A 73 6.74 6.95 -10.63
CA CYS A 73 7.87 7.13 -9.70
C CYS A 73 8.54 5.79 -9.38
N VAL A 74 7.75 4.77 -9.00
CA VAL A 74 8.25 3.41 -8.73
C VAL A 74 8.93 2.81 -9.95
N GLN A 75 8.33 2.95 -11.14
CA GLN A 75 8.94 2.51 -12.40
C GLN A 75 10.30 3.16 -12.64
N SER A 76 10.41 4.46 -12.41
CA SER A 76 11.67 5.18 -12.54
C SER A 76 12.68 4.76 -11.47
N MET A 77 12.26 4.52 -10.23
CA MET A 77 13.14 4.08 -9.16
C MET A 77 13.70 2.68 -9.43
N ILE A 78 12.87 1.74 -9.88
CA ILE A 78 13.30 0.36 -10.23
C ILE A 78 14.35 0.34 -11.33
N LYS A 79 14.31 1.31 -12.27
CA LYS A 79 15.34 1.47 -13.32
C LYS A 79 16.68 1.98 -12.78
N ILE A 80 16.66 2.73 -11.68
CA ILE A 80 17.88 3.23 -11.02
C ILE A 80 18.47 2.13 -10.15
N ASP A 81 17.65 1.56 -9.27
CA ASP A 81 18.04 0.47 -8.38
C ASP A 81 16.82 -0.42 -8.07
N SER A 82 17.03 -1.73 -8.07
CA SER A 82 15.95 -2.71 -7.87
C SER A 82 15.54 -2.88 -6.40
N ASN A 83 16.27 -2.30 -5.45
CA ASN A 83 16.02 -2.35 -4.00
C ASN A 83 15.07 -1.25 -3.51
N VAL A 84 13.97 -1.04 -4.23
CA VAL A 84 12.94 -0.09 -3.81
C VAL A 84 12.17 -0.64 -2.61
N SER A 85 12.04 0.16 -1.56
CA SER A 85 11.23 -0.16 -0.38
C SER A 85 10.13 0.88 -0.20
N VAL A 86 9.09 0.57 0.59
CA VAL A 86 8.03 1.53 0.95
C VAL A 86 8.62 2.81 1.55
N LYS A 87 9.65 2.69 2.40
CA LYS A 87 10.38 3.84 2.97
C LYS A 87 10.98 4.71 1.88
N TYR A 88 11.70 4.11 0.92
CA TYR A 88 12.33 4.87 -0.16
C TYR A 88 11.29 5.55 -1.03
N LEU A 89 10.23 4.85 -1.43
CA LEU A 89 9.14 5.47 -2.19
C LEU A 89 8.52 6.65 -1.44
N ALA A 90 8.21 6.49 -0.16
CA ALA A 90 7.61 7.55 0.66
C ALA A 90 8.51 8.80 0.76
N LEU A 91 9.82 8.60 0.87
CA LEU A 91 10.80 9.68 0.91
C LEU A 91 10.98 10.35 -0.46
N THR A 92 11.14 9.57 -1.52
CA THR A 92 11.34 10.04 -2.90
C THR A 92 10.14 10.83 -3.40
N TYR A 93 8.93 10.27 -3.30
CA TYR A 93 7.72 10.92 -3.81
C TYR A 93 7.39 12.22 -3.05
N ARG A 94 7.76 12.29 -1.76
CA ARG A 94 7.66 13.53 -0.96
C ARG A 94 8.81 14.51 -1.16
N GLY A 95 9.82 14.17 -1.96
CA GLY A 95 10.91 15.08 -2.31
C GLY A 95 12.05 15.14 -1.29
N SER A 96 12.19 14.12 -0.44
CA SER A 96 13.30 14.04 0.50
C SER A 96 14.65 14.02 -0.24
N ARG A 97 15.63 14.70 0.33
CA ARG A 97 17.04 14.66 -0.07
C ARG A 97 17.94 14.13 1.05
N SER A 98 17.41 13.21 1.86
CA SER A 98 18.21 12.53 2.87
C SER A 98 19.40 11.80 2.25
N LYS A 99 20.48 11.62 3.01
CA LYS A 99 21.71 10.97 2.53
C LYS A 99 21.42 9.62 1.87
N GLU A 100 20.51 8.84 2.43
CA GLU A 100 20.06 7.56 1.87
C GLU A 100 19.48 7.72 0.44
N ILE A 101 18.58 8.68 0.22
CA ILE A 101 17.92 8.90 -1.09
C ILE A 101 18.90 9.46 -2.12
N VAL A 102 19.85 10.29 -1.69
CA VAL A 102 20.89 10.84 -2.55
C VAL A 102 21.88 9.75 -2.97
N ASN A 103 22.34 8.93 -2.02
CA ASN A 103 23.32 7.87 -2.29
C ASN A 103 22.77 6.79 -3.23
N GLU A 104 21.49 6.45 -3.09
CA GLU A 104 20.81 5.48 -3.97
C GLU A 104 20.39 6.11 -5.32
N GLY A 105 20.65 7.39 -5.55
CA GLY A 105 20.33 8.07 -6.82
C GLY A 105 18.86 8.39 -7.04
N TYR A 106 17.97 8.08 -6.09
CA TYR A 106 16.52 8.25 -6.20
C TYR A 106 16.07 9.73 -6.30
N VAL A 107 16.95 10.69 -6.02
CA VAL A 107 16.68 12.12 -6.30
C VAL A 107 16.40 12.36 -7.79
N ASN A 108 16.95 11.53 -8.67
CA ASN A 108 16.77 11.63 -10.13
C ASN A 108 15.54 10.86 -10.63
N ALA A 109 14.76 10.23 -9.74
CA ALA A 109 13.56 9.50 -10.13
C ALA A 109 12.47 10.44 -10.66
N GLN A 110 11.70 9.97 -11.63
CA GLN A 110 10.52 10.67 -12.12
C GLN A 110 9.54 10.95 -10.97
N ASN A 111 8.90 12.12 -10.99
CA ASN A 111 7.95 12.57 -9.96
C ASN A 111 8.54 12.65 -8.53
N HIS A 112 9.87 12.81 -8.40
CA HIS A 112 10.48 13.19 -7.12
C HIS A 112 9.89 14.51 -6.63
N GLY A 113 9.39 14.53 -5.40
CA GLY A 113 8.79 15.73 -4.80
C GLY A 113 7.36 16.07 -5.24
N SER A 114 6.76 15.33 -6.17
CA SER A 114 5.39 15.59 -6.64
C SER A 114 4.34 15.48 -5.54
N GLY A 115 4.56 14.67 -4.50
CA GLY A 115 3.66 14.51 -3.36
C GLY A 115 3.97 15.40 -2.15
N SER A 116 4.93 16.33 -2.25
CA SER A 116 5.41 17.12 -1.11
C SER A 116 4.34 18.02 -0.49
N LYS A 117 3.42 18.55 -1.30
CA LYS A 117 2.34 19.46 -0.85
C LYS A 117 1.13 18.70 -0.28
N ASP A 118 0.82 17.55 -0.87
CA ASP A 118 -0.41 16.81 -0.55
C ASP A 118 -0.21 15.74 0.55
N PHE A 119 1.03 15.28 0.76
CA PHE A 119 1.32 14.20 1.70
C PHE A 119 2.36 14.58 2.77
N ASN A 120 1.96 14.37 4.03
CA ASN A 120 2.91 14.26 5.14
C ASN A 120 3.43 12.82 5.23
N SER A 121 4.39 12.57 6.14
CA SER A 121 4.99 11.23 6.28
C SER A 121 3.92 10.15 6.51
N LYS A 122 3.00 10.35 7.46
CA LYS A 122 1.98 9.36 7.82
C LYS A 122 0.97 9.12 6.70
N THR A 123 0.48 10.19 6.07
CA THR A 123 -0.50 10.08 4.99
C THR A 123 0.11 9.44 3.75
N MET A 124 1.41 9.65 3.50
CA MET A 124 2.11 8.97 2.40
C MET A 124 2.20 7.47 2.62
N TYR A 125 2.63 7.02 3.81
CA TYR A 125 2.65 5.58 4.12
C TYR A 125 1.26 4.97 3.99
N LYS A 126 0.23 5.64 4.53
CA LYS A 126 -1.17 5.20 4.38
C LYS A 126 -1.56 5.07 2.90
N PHE A 127 -1.22 6.07 2.08
CA PHE A 127 -1.52 6.05 0.64
C PHE A 127 -0.80 4.91 -0.09
N ILE A 128 0.48 4.66 0.20
CA ILE A 128 1.22 3.53 -0.40
C ILE A 128 0.57 2.19 -0.01
N HIS A 129 0.20 2.01 1.26
CA HIS A 129 -0.48 0.79 1.69
C HIS A 129 -1.86 0.63 1.01
N LEU A 130 -2.60 1.71 0.78
CA LEU A 130 -3.85 1.65 0.01
C LEU A 130 -3.61 1.21 -1.44
N LEU A 131 -2.51 1.63 -2.06
CA LEU A 131 -2.13 1.15 -3.40
C LEU A 131 -1.72 -0.33 -3.39
N ILE A 132 -1.09 -0.80 -2.31
CA ILE A 132 -0.73 -2.21 -2.11
C ILE A 132 -2.00 -3.07 -1.96
N THR A 133 -2.90 -2.69 -1.04
CA THR A 133 -4.20 -3.34 -0.87
C THR A 133 -5.05 -3.30 -2.16
N GLY A 134 -4.94 -2.22 -2.92
CA GLY A 134 -5.60 -2.08 -4.22
C GLY A 134 -5.04 -2.98 -5.33
N GLY A 135 -3.89 -3.64 -5.11
CA GLY A 135 -3.20 -4.47 -6.11
C GLY A 135 -2.45 -3.68 -7.18
N ILE A 136 -2.25 -2.38 -6.96
CA ILE A 136 -1.48 -1.49 -7.84
C ILE A 136 0.02 -1.67 -7.57
N LEU A 137 0.38 -1.85 -6.30
CA LEU A 137 1.73 -2.17 -5.85
C LEU A 137 1.72 -3.52 -5.13
N GLN A 138 2.86 -4.16 -5.03
CA GLN A 138 3.01 -5.42 -4.31
C GLN A 138 4.34 -5.46 -3.56
N GLU A 139 4.34 -6.11 -2.40
CA GLU A 139 5.55 -6.35 -1.62
C GLU A 139 6.05 -7.78 -1.85
N LYS A 140 7.30 -7.91 -2.29
CA LYS A 140 7.99 -9.19 -2.47
C LYS A 140 9.00 -9.36 -1.34
N LEU A 141 8.86 -10.45 -0.59
CA LEU A 141 9.82 -10.78 0.47
C LEU A 141 11.18 -11.13 -0.13
N ARG A 142 12.25 -10.60 0.49
CA ARG A 142 13.62 -10.97 0.17
C ARG A 142 13.89 -12.42 0.58
N THR A 143 14.78 -13.08 -0.15
CA THR A 143 15.23 -14.44 0.17
C THR A 143 16.09 -14.44 1.44
N VAL A 144 16.20 -15.62 2.09
CA VAL A 144 16.90 -15.80 3.38
C VAL A 144 18.37 -15.35 3.35
N SER A 145 18.99 -15.30 2.18
CA SER A 145 20.38 -14.88 1.98
C SER A 145 20.62 -13.37 2.10
N ASP A 146 19.56 -12.56 2.18
CA ASP A 146 19.66 -11.10 2.21
C ASP A 146 19.71 -10.59 3.66
N THR A 147 20.66 -9.72 4.00
CA THR A 147 20.82 -9.18 5.37
C THR A 147 19.69 -8.23 5.77
N LYS A 148 18.90 -7.77 4.80
CA LYS A 148 17.76 -6.87 4.98
C LYS A 148 16.46 -7.68 4.97
N THR A 149 15.66 -7.54 6.02
CA THR A 149 14.31 -8.12 6.11
C THR A 149 13.24 -7.27 5.43
N THR A 150 13.61 -6.11 4.89
CA THR A 150 12.67 -5.16 4.28
C THR A 150 12.14 -5.69 2.94
N PRO A 151 10.81 -5.77 2.76
CA PRO A 151 10.23 -6.18 1.49
C PRO A 151 10.63 -5.26 0.34
N LEU A 152 10.78 -5.85 -0.84
CA LEU A 152 10.95 -5.15 -2.10
C LEU A 152 9.59 -4.71 -2.62
N LEU A 153 9.47 -3.45 -3.00
CA LEU A 153 8.28 -2.91 -3.61
C LEU A 153 8.34 -3.12 -5.13
N VAL A 154 7.37 -3.83 -5.66
CA VAL A 154 7.22 -4.09 -7.10
C VAL A 154 5.85 -3.61 -7.58
N LEU A 155 5.70 -3.50 -8.90
CA LEU A 155 4.41 -3.20 -9.51
C LEU A 155 3.47 -4.40 -9.36
N GLY A 156 2.23 -4.15 -8.97
CA GLY A 156 1.18 -5.16 -8.91
C GLY A 156 0.52 -5.37 -10.27
N GLU A 157 -0.38 -6.36 -10.35
CA GLU A 157 -1.08 -6.75 -11.57
C GLU A 157 -1.94 -5.60 -12.15
N LYS A 158 -2.45 -4.72 -11.29
CA LYS A 158 -3.28 -3.58 -11.70
C LYS A 158 -2.46 -2.34 -12.04
N ALA A 159 -1.13 -2.36 -11.92
CA ALA A 159 -0.29 -1.19 -12.20
C ALA A 159 -0.47 -0.70 -13.64
N SER A 160 -0.57 -1.61 -14.61
CA SER A 160 -0.79 -1.27 -16.03
C SER A 160 -2.13 -0.58 -16.26
N GLN A 161 -3.18 -1.02 -15.56
CA GLN A 161 -4.52 -0.43 -15.66
C GLN A 161 -4.54 1.01 -15.13
N VAL A 162 -3.74 1.33 -14.12
CA VAL A 162 -3.66 2.71 -13.59
C VAL A 162 -3.19 3.71 -14.64
N LEU A 163 -2.35 3.27 -15.58
CA LEU A 163 -1.84 4.09 -16.67
C LEU A 163 -2.87 4.30 -17.79
N GLU A 164 -3.93 3.49 -17.83
CA GLU A 164 -5.04 3.67 -18.76
C GLU A 164 -5.92 4.85 -18.32
N ARG A 165 -6.53 5.54 -19.29
CA ARG A 165 -7.29 6.78 -19.03
C ARG A 165 -8.56 6.53 -18.19
N ASP A 166 -9.13 5.33 -18.27
CA ASP A 166 -10.43 4.99 -17.65
C ASP A 166 -10.33 4.55 -16.18
N PHE A 167 -9.13 4.28 -15.68
CA PHE A 167 -8.95 3.83 -14.30
C PHE A 167 -9.23 4.96 -13.29
N LYS A 168 -10.03 4.65 -12.26
CA LYS A 168 -10.35 5.57 -11.17
C LYS A 168 -9.95 4.97 -9.83
N PHE A 169 -8.98 5.60 -9.17
CA PHE A 169 -8.61 5.27 -7.80
C PHE A 169 -9.30 6.21 -6.81
N VAL A 170 -10.08 5.63 -5.91
CA VAL A 170 -10.79 6.36 -4.86
C VAL A 170 -10.33 5.86 -3.51
N TYR A 171 -10.04 6.77 -2.60
CA TYR A 171 -9.66 6.43 -1.22
C TYR A 171 -10.31 7.38 -0.22
N TYR A 172 -10.25 7.01 1.05
CA TYR A 172 -10.85 7.77 2.15
C TYR A 172 -9.75 8.23 3.10
N LYS A 173 -9.82 9.49 3.53
CA LYS A 173 -8.85 10.10 4.43
C LYS A 173 -9.01 9.58 5.85
#